data_AF-A0A8S1KBJ6-F1
#
_entry.id   AF-A0A8S1KBJ6-F1
#
_cell.length_a   1.000
_cell.length_b   1.000
_cell.length_c   1.000
_cell.angle_alpha   90.00
_cell.angle_beta   90.00
_cell.angle_gamma   90.00
#
_symmetry.space_group_name_H-M   'P 1'
#
loop_
_entity.id
_entity.type
_entity.pdbx_description
1 polymer ?
#
loop_
_entity_poly.entity_id
_entity_poly.type
_entity_poly.pdbx_seq_one_letter_code
_entity_poly.pdbx_strand_id
1 'polypeptide(L)'
;MIAEVMPEALKKYFPLILAFFVLFIYFTFVYFVFIQISKQCLMEWIYIGIGTFSIIMLFWALYRTSRIDPGFIPKNTLEEYDETKQREYCLQCRIKRPERSHHCSKCKRCVLNMDHHCVWTANCIGLYNRKFFLLILFWGSVGMFSATLLGLTNIQALWNRIWEQDSFDFNKIKAGFIFLMTFSQFLNGFGLYYFFWNNFKLIAVNICTLDQIILNIEVQNKRKYHTDLTIYNLGFWYNFNFYFGKNPFLWLIPIGRPLGDGYHWDKKTSFREMTETTLQIME
;
A
#
# COMPACT_ATOMS: atom_id res chain seq x y z
N MET A 1 -13.25 5.69 9.92
CA MET A 1 -14.67 5.40 10.18
C MET A 1 -14.99 3.91 10.37
N ILE A 2 -15.08 3.04 9.35
CA ILE A 2 -15.53 1.63 9.56
C ILE A 2 -14.61 0.82 10.50
N ALA A 3 -13.29 0.89 10.29
CA ALA A 3 -12.34 0.17 11.14
C ALA A 3 -12.23 0.71 12.58
N GLU A 4 -12.70 1.93 12.83
CA GLU A 4 -12.69 2.55 14.17
C GLU A 4 -13.91 2.13 14.99
N VAL A 5 -15.05 1.89 14.32
CA VAL A 5 -16.31 1.45 14.94
C VAL A 5 -16.32 -0.07 15.17
N MET A 6 -15.50 -0.83 14.45
CA MET A 6 -15.47 -2.29 14.57
C MET A 6 -14.88 -2.74 15.92
N PRO A 7 -15.50 -3.74 16.59
CA PRO A 7 -14.97 -4.35 17.81
C PRO A 7 -13.52 -4.84 17.65
N GLU A 8 -12.68 -4.68 18.68
CA GLU A 8 -11.28 -5.14 18.67
C GLU A 8 -11.14 -6.63 18.32
N ALA A 9 -12.09 -7.47 18.77
CA ALA A 9 -12.12 -8.89 18.46
C ALA A 9 -12.25 -9.19 16.95
N LEU A 10 -12.87 -8.27 16.19
CA LEU A 10 -13.09 -8.39 14.75
C LEU A 10 -12.00 -7.73 13.91
N LYS A 11 -11.21 -6.80 14.48
CA LYS A 11 -10.11 -6.12 13.76
C LYS A 11 -9.11 -7.09 13.15
N LYS A 12 -8.79 -8.20 13.84
CA LYS A 12 -7.92 -9.25 13.29
C LYS A 12 -8.47 -9.99 12.07
N TYR A 13 -9.80 -9.98 11.87
CA TYR A 13 -10.47 -10.63 10.73
C TYR A 13 -10.77 -9.65 9.60
N PHE A 14 -10.48 -8.36 9.78
CA PHE A 14 -10.77 -7.33 8.77
C PHE A 14 -10.19 -7.63 7.38
N PRO A 15 -8.94 -8.14 7.24
CA PRO A 15 -8.41 -8.49 5.92
C PRO A 15 -9.23 -9.59 5.22
N LEU A 16 -9.80 -10.54 5.98
CA LEU A 16 -10.64 -11.61 5.44
C LEU A 16 -12.02 -11.08 5.00
N ILE A 17 -12.61 -10.21 5.82
CA ILE A 17 -13.87 -9.54 5.48
C ILE A 17 -13.70 -8.72 4.20
N LEU A 18 -12.62 -7.95 4.11
CA LEU A 18 -12.27 -7.19 2.91
C LEU A 18 -12.09 -8.10 1.68
N ALA A 19 -11.36 -9.22 1.84
CA ALA A 19 -11.17 -10.18 0.75
C ALA A 19 -12.48 -10.77 0.25
N PHE A 20 -13.42 -11.11 1.15
CA PHE A 20 -14.76 -11.56 0.78
C PHE A 20 -15.50 -10.53 -0.07
N PHE A 21 -15.53 -9.27 0.36
CA PHE A 21 -16.19 -8.21 -0.41
C PHE A 21 -15.55 -7.96 -1.77
N VAL A 22 -14.21 -8.00 -1.85
CA VAL A 22 -13.48 -7.86 -3.14
C VAL A 22 -13.86 -9.00 -4.10
N LEU A 23 -13.88 -10.24 -3.63
CA LEU A 23 -14.31 -11.39 -4.45
C LEU A 23 -15.77 -11.27 -4.87
N PHE A 24 -16.66 -10.93 -3.95
CA PHE A 24 -18.07 -10.77 -4.23
C PHE A 24 -18.30 -9.72 -5.32
N ILE A 25 -17.68 -8.55 -5.19
CA ILE A 25 -17.76 -7.46 -6.18
C ILE A 25 -17.19 -7.92 -7.53
N TYR A 26 -16.03 -8.58 -7.52
CA TYR A 26 -15.38 -9.07 -8.74
C TYR A 26 -16.26 -10.08 -9.50
N PHE A 27 -16.71 -11.15 -8.83
CA PHE A 27 -17.53 -12.17 -9.46
C PHE A 27 -18.88 -11.62 -9.92
N THR A 28 -19.49 -10.74 -9.13
CA THR A 28 -20.74 -10.07 -9.50
C THR A 28 -20.55 -9.21 -10.76
N PHE A 29 -19.47 -8.43 -10.82
CA PHE A 29 -19.16 -7.59 -11.99
C PHE A 29 -18.88 -8.43 -13.24
N VAL A 30 -18.04 -9.47 -13.13
CA VAL A 30 -17.76 -10.38 -14.25
C VAL A 30 -19.04 -11.09 -14.71
N TYR A 31 -19.87 -11.58 -13.80
CA TYR A 31 -21.15 -12.19 -14.15
C TYR A 31 -22.06 -11.24 -14.94
N PHE A 32 -22.27 -10.02 -14.42
CA PHE A 32 -23.16 -9.06 -15.08
C PHE A 32 -22.63 -8.53 -16.41
N VAL A 33 -21.33 -8.27 -16.53
CA VAL A 33 -20.74 -7.73 -17.77
C VAL A 33 -20.48 -8.86 -18.78
N PHE A 34 -19.73 -9.88 -18.39
CA PHE A 34 -19.21 -10.89 -19.30
C PHE A 34 -20.26 -11.93 -19.71
N ILE A 35 -21.13 -12.35 -18.78
CA ILE A 35 -22.12 -13.39 -19.09
C ILE A 35 -23.40 -12.80 -19.69
N GLN A 36 -23.84 -11.61 -19.25
CA GLN A 36 -25.15 -11.07 -19.65
C GLN A 36 -25.13 -10.02 -20.78
N ILE A 37 -23.96 -9.42 -21.07
CA ILE A 37 -23.85 -8.29 -22.02
C ILE A 37 -22.86 -8.58 -23.14
N SER A 38 -21.70 -9.10 -22.75
CA SER A 38 -20.55 -9.28 -23.61
C SER A 38 -20.77 -10.24 -24.78
N LYS A 39 -20.07 -9.94 -25.88
CA LYS A 39 -19.98 -10.80 -27.07
C LYS A 39 -18.89 -11.87 -26.93
N GLN A 40 -18.20 -11.91 -25.78
CA GLN A 40 -17.14 -12.84 -25.40
C GLN A 40 -15.96 -12.86 -26.37
N CYS A 41 -15.48 -11.67 -26.76
CA CYS A 41 -14.33 -11.56 -27.63
C CYS A 41 -13.02 -11.84 -26.88
N LEU A 42 -11.95 -12.12 -27.62
CA LEU A 42 -10.63 -12.45 -27.05
C LEU A 42 -10.11 -11.39 -26.06
N MET A 43 -10.34 -10.11 -26.35
CA MET A 43 -9.88 -9.01 -25.47
C MET A 43 -10.53 -9.05 -24.09
N GLU A 44 -11.80 -9.44 -24.01
CA GLU A 44 -12.52 -9.54 -22.73
C GLU A 44 -11.98 -10.69 -21.89
N TRP A 45 -11.66 -11.83 -22.52
CA TRP A 45 -10.97 -12.94 -21.86
C TRP A 45 -9.60 -12.52 -21.33
N ILE A 46 -8.85 -11.72 -22.09
CA ILE A 46 -7.56 -11.16 -21.64
C ILE A 46 -7.76 -10.29 -20.40
N TYR A 47 -8.73 -9.38 -20.39
CA TYR A 47 -9.01 -8.53 -19.23
C TYR A 47 -9.51 -9.32 -18.01
N ILE A 48 -10.30 -10.38 -18.21
CA ILE A 48 -10.70 -11.28 -17.12
C ILE A 48 -9.48 -12.03 -16.58
N GLY A 49 -8.60 -12.52 -17.46
CA GLY A 49 -7.37 -13.20 -17.07
C GLY A 49 -6.43 -12.31 -16.26
N ILE A 50 -6.17 -11.08 -16.72
CA ILE A 50 -5.37 -10.08 -16.00
C ILE A 50 -6.02 -9.74 -14.65
N GLY A 51 -7.34 -9.53 -14.61
CA GLY A 51 -8.08 -9.25 -13.38
C GLY A 51 -7.99 -10.40 -12.37
N THR A 52 -8.19 -11.63 -12.83
CA THR A 52 -8.10 -12.84 -11.99
C THR A 52 -6.69 -13.01 -11.42
N PHE A 53 -5.67 -12.89 -12.27
CA PHE A 53 -4.28 -12.99 -11.84
C PHE A 53 -3.92 -11.91 -10.82
N SER A 54 -4.37 -10.67 -11.06
CA SER A 54 -4.16 -9.55 -10.14
C SER A 54 -4.81 -9.79 -8.79
N ILE A 55 -6.00 -10.38 -8.72
CA ILE A 55 -6.68 -10.73 -7.46
C ILE A 55 -5.89 -11.81 -6.69
N ILE A 56 -5.39 -12.84 -7.37
CA ILE A 56 -4.57 -13.87 -6.74
C ILE A 56 -3.32 -13.24 -6.12
N MET A 57 -2.65 -12.36 -6.86
CA MET A 57 -1.44 -11.67 -6.39
C MET A 57 -1.74 -10.68 -5.26
N LEU A 58 -2.84 -9.93 -5.35
CA LEU A 58 -3.35 -9.05 -4.31
C LEU A 58 -3.58 -9.80 -2.99
N PHE A 59 -4.25 -10.94 -3.03
CA PHE A 59 -4.53 -11.72 -1.82
C PHE A 59 -3.30 -12.39 -1.25
N TRP A 60 -2.37 -12.84 -2.09
CA TRP A 60 -1.09 -13.30 -1.61
C TRP A 60 -0.33 -12.16 -0.90
N ALA A 61 -0.30 -10.97 -1.49
CA ALA A 61 0.32 -9.79 -0.87
C ALA A 61 -0.40 -9.36 0.42
N LEU A 62 -1.73 -9.40 0.45
CA LEU A 62 -2.54 -9.09 1.64
C LEU A 62 -2.24 -10.07 2.77
N TYR A 63 -2.23 -11.36 2.48
CA TYR A 63 -1.88 -12.40 3.45
C TYR A 63 -0.49 -12.15 4.04
N ARG A 64 0.50 -11.91 3.17
CA ARG A 64 1.89 -11.64 3.57
C ARG A 64 1.98 -10.39 4.44
N THR A 65 1.35 -9.30 4.05
CA THR A 65 1.38 -8.03 4.81
C THR A 65 0.72 -8.15 6.18
N SER A 66 -0.38 -8.89 6.25
CA SER A 66 -1.19 -9.05 7.46
C SER A 66 -0.59 -10.03 8.48
N ARG A 67 0.26 -10.97 8.03
CA ARG A 67 0.76 -12.07 8.87
C ARG A 67 2.26 -12.03 9.14
N ILE A 68 3.03 -11.31 8.33
CA ILE A 68 4.47 -11.14 8.58
C ILE A 68 4.68 -10.11 9.68
N ASP A 69 5.61 -10.44 10.58
CA ASP A 69 6.14 -9.48 11.55
C ASP A 69 6.75 -8.29 10.79
N PRO A 70 6.24 -7.05 10.96
CA PRO A 70 6.74 -5.88 10.25
C PRO A 70 8.16 -5.47 10.66
N GLY A 71 8.71 -6.06 11.72
CA GLY A 71 9.97 -5.68 12.35
C GLY A 71 9.75 -5.21 13.78
N PHE A 72 8.92 -5.91 14.56
CA PHE A 72 8.70 -5.57 15.95
C PHE A 72 9.95 -5.80 16.79
N ILE A 73 10.35 -4.78 17.54
CA ILE A 73 11.50 -4.86 18.44
C ILE A 73 11.06 -5.55 19.75
N PRO A 74 11.85 -6.48 20.32
CA PRO A 74 11.60 -7.05 21.64
C PRO A 74 11.55 -5.97 22.74
N LYS A 75 10.74 -6.17 23.78
CA LYS A 75 10.68 -5.24 24.92
C LYS A 75 11.86 -5.49 25.87
N ASN A 76 12.21 -4.48 26.68
CA ASN A 76 13.17 -4.59 27.78
C ASN A 76 14.61 -4.93 27.35
N THR A 77 15.04 -4.49 26.18
CA THR A 77 16.46 -4.48 25.76
C THR A 77 17.17 -3.18 26.17
N LEU A 78 16.69 -2.49 27.22
CA LEU A 78 17.34 -1.28 27.70
C LEU A 78 18.73 -1.61 28.23
N GLU A 79 19.74 -1.06 27.57
CA GLU A 79 20.96 -0.63 28.24
C GLU A 79 20.67 0.63 29.10
N GLU A 80 21.65 1.06 29.89
CA GLU A 80 21.57 2.20 30.81
C GLU A 80 20.90 3.44 30.15
N TYR A 81 19.90 4.00 30.83
CA TYR A 81 19.11 5.12 30.30
C TYR A 81 19.90 6.42 30.40
N ASP A 82 20.25 6.99 29.24
CA ASP A 82 20.90 8.29 29.15
C ASP A 82 19.83 9.40 29.01
N GLU A 83 19.64 10.17 30.09
CA GLU A 83 18.70 11.30 30.16
C GLU A 83 19.00 12.38 29.12
N THR A 84 20.23 12.51 28.64
CA THR A 84 20.58 13.49 27.60
C THR A 84 20.11 13.07 26.21
N LYS A 85 19.78 11.78 26.02
CA LYS A 85 19.40 11.16 24.75
C LYS A 85 17.96 10.65 24.73
N GLN A 86 17.03 11.29 25.44
CA GLN A 86 15.63 10.83 25.57
C GLN A 86 14.95 10.45 24.23
N ARG A 87 15.30 11.12 23.13
CA ARG A 87 14.74 10.85 21.79
C ARG A 87 15.18 9.53 21.18
N GLU A 88 16.29 8.97 21.64
CA GLU A 88 16.76 7.63 21.24
C GLU A 88 16.05 6.54 22.04
N TYR A 89 15.26 6.86 23.05
CA TYR A 89 14.60 5.86 23.88
C TYR A 89 13.10 5.82 23.65
N CYS A 90 12.49 4.64 23.80
CA CYS A 90 11.05 4.50 23.93
C CYS A 90 10.73 4.11 25.36
N LEU A 91 10.18 5.05 26.12
CA LEU A 91 9.83 4.83 27.54
C LEU A 91 8.71 3.80 27.72
N GLN A 92 7.77 3.72 26.76
CA GLN A 92 6.68 2.75 26.80
C GLN A 92 7.14 1.30 26.58
N CYS A 93 8.10 1.10 25.66
CA CYS A 93 8.66 -0.21 25.37
C CYS A 93 9.87 -0.56 26.24
N ARG A 94 10.42 0.43 26.96
CA ARG A 94 11.66 0.31 27.71
C ARG A 94 12.76 -0.27 26.83
N ILE A 95 13.08 0.45 25.75
CA ILE A 95 14.18 0.12 24.82
C ILE A 95 14.92 1.38 24.38
N LYS A 96 16.20 1.23 24.00
CA LYS A 96 16.85 2.14 23.06
C LYS A 96 16.33 1.83 21.66
N ARG A 97 15.73 2.82 21.01
CA ARG A 97 15.17 2.72 19.65
C ARG A 97 16.33 2.65 18.65
N PRO A 98 16.40 1.59 17.83
CA PRO A 98 17.18 1.62 16.61
C PRO A 98 16.78 2.81 15.74
N GLU A 99 17.69 3.24 14.88
CA GLU A 99 17.43 4.34 13.95
C GLU A 99 16.18 4.06 13.11
N ARG A 100 15.40 5.12 12.87
CA ARG A 100 14.17 5.08 12.06
C ARG A 100 13.08 4.14 12.61
N SER A 101 13.19 3.70 13.86
CA SER A 101 12.15 2.94 14.53
C SER A 101 11.21 3.86 15.31
N HIS A 102 9.92 3.54 15.28
CA HIS A 102 8.89 4.33 15.98
C HIS A 102 7.96 3.42 16.78
N HIS A 103 7.41 3.96 17.87
CA HIS A 103 6.42 3.27 18.69
C HIS A 103 5.04 3.35 18.03
N CYS A 104 4.43 2.21 17.74
CA CYS A 104 3.04 2.17 17.33
C CYS A 104 2.14 2.00 18.56
N SER A 105 1.34 3.01 18.88
CA SER A 105 0.40 2.96 20.01
C SER A 105 -0.67 1.88 19.86
N LYS A 106 -1.07 1.55 18.62
CA LYS A 106 -2.04 0.48 18.32
C LYS A 106 -1.44 -0.91 18.55
N CYS A 107 -0.21 -1.14 18.08
CA CYS A 107 0.50 -2.41 18.30
C CYS A 107 1.17 -2.52 19.68
N LYS A 108 1.31 -1.41 20.42
CA LYS A 108 1.98 -1.31 21.73
C LYS A 108 3.43 -1.83 21.71
N ARG A 109 4.11 -1.65 20.58
CA ARG A 109 5.47 -2.09 20.29
C ARG A 109 6.17 -1.10 19.35
N CYS A 110 7.49 -1.01 19.46
CA CYS A 110 8.31 -0.32 18.47
C CYS A 110 8.51 -1.19 17.23
N VAL A 111 8.51 -0.56 16.05
CA VAL A 111 8.62 -1.19 14.74
C VAL A 111 9.81 -0.60 14.00
N LEU A 112 10.66 -1.45 13.43
CA LEU A 112 11.79 -1.09 12.57
C LEU A 112 11.29 -0.42 11.28
N ASN A 113 11.88 0.72 10.91
CA ASN A 113 11.47 1.54 9.76
C ASN A 113 9.93 1.63 9.63
N MET A 114 9.30 2.08 10.72
CA MET A 114 7.85 2.13 10.83
C MET A 114 7.29 3.12 9.80
N ASP A 115 6.42 2.65 8.93
CA ASP A 115 5.74 3.50 7.95
C ASP A 115 4.39 3.99 8.50
N HIS A 116 3.47 3.07 8.80
CA HIS A 116 2.20 3.41 9.46
C HIS A 116 1.54 2.17 10.08
N HIS A 117 0.47 2.37 10.85
CA HIS A 117 -0.42 1.28 11.24
C HIS A 117 -1.58 1.18 10.27
N CYS A 118 -1.67 0.09 9.52
CA CYS A 118 -2.68 -0.08 8.49
C CYS A 118 -3.86 -0.90 9.01
N VAL A 119 -5.02 -0.24 9.13
CA VAL A 119 -6.26 -0.91 9.53
C VAL A 119 -6.69 -1.99 8.52
N TRP A 120 -6.41 -1.80 7.22
CA TRP A 120 -6.80 -2.71 6.14
C TRP A 120 -6.07 -4.05 6.19
N THR A 121 -4.85 -4.07 6.72
CA THR A 121 -4.05 -5.29 6.89
C THR A 121 -4.06 -5.80 8.33
N ALA A 122 -4.74 -5.07 9.23
CA ALA A 122 -4.75 -5.31 10.67
C ALA A 122 -3.33 -5.47 11.26
N ASN A 123 -2.35 -4.78 10.68
CA ASN A 123 -0.94 -4.89 11.04
C ASN A 123 -0.22 -3.56 10.83
N CYS A 124 0.93 -3.40 11.49
CA CYS A 124 1.85 -2.32 11.15
C CYS A 124 2.50 -2.58 9.79
N ILE A 125 2.76 -1.51 9.05
CA ILE A 125 3.65 -1.50 7.89
C ILE A 125 5.00 -1.02 8.38
N GLY A 126 6.01 -1.85 8.21
CA GLY A 126 7.39 -1.60 8.62
C GLY A 126 8.37 -2.24 7.66
N LEU A 127 9.63 -2.32 8.06
CA LEU A 127 10.73 -2.80 7.22
C LEU A 127 10.42 -4.11 6.47
N TYR A 128 9.95 -5.14 7.17
CA TYR A 128 9.88 -6.49 6.61
C TYR A 128 8.61 -6.80 5.80
N ASN A 129 7.61 -5.92 5.81
CA ASN A 129 6.38 -6.12 5.03
C ASN A 129 6.04 -4.96 4.08
N ARG A 130 6.88 -3.92 4.00
CA ARG A 130 6.66 -2.76 3.13
C ARG A 130 6.54 -3.12 1.65
N LYS A 131 7.37 -4.04 1.16
CA LYS A 131 7.28 -4.58 -0.22
C LYS A 131 5.87 -5.13 -0.49
N PHE A 132 5.34 -5.94 0.41
CA PHE A 132 4.04 -6.58 0.22
C PHE A 132 2.91 -5.56 0.25
N PHE A 133 3.00 -4.53 1.09
CA PHE A 133 2.05 -3.42 1.08
C PHE A 133 2.00 -2.68 -0.26
N LEU A 134 3.16 -2.36 -0.86
CA LEU A 134 3.20 -1.78 -2.21
C LEU A 134 2.60 -2.70 -3.27
N LEU A 135 2.83 -4.02 -3.16
CA LEU A 135 2.23 -4.99 -4.08
C LEU A 135 0.71 -5.08 -3.94
N ILE A 136 0.13 -4.84 -2.75
CA ILE A 136 -1.33 -4.70 -2.58
C ILE A 136 -1.84 -3.53 -3.44
N LEU A 137 -1.18 -2.37 -3.36
CA LEU A 137 -1.58 -1.18 -4.12
C LEU A 137 -1.43 -1.39 -5.62
N PHE A 138 -0.31 -1.97 -6.06
CA PHE A 138 -0.03 -2.27 -7.45
C PHE A 138 -1.04 -3.24 -8.05
N TRP A 139 -1.17 -4.45 -7.48
CA TRP A 139 -2.08 -5.47 -8.02
C TRP A 139 -3.55 -5.10 -7.85
N GLY A 140 -3.90 -4.35 -6.79
CA GLY A 140 -5.23 -3.76 -6.65
C GLY A 140 -5.55 -2.79 -7.79
N SER A 141 -4.61 -1.90 -8.11
CA SER A 141 -4.76 -0.95 -9.22
C SER A 141 -4.88 -1.65 -10.58
N VAL A 142 -4.01 -2.63 -10.88
CA VAL A 142 -4.06 -3.42 -12.12
C VAL A 142 -5.40 -4.15 -12.25
N GLY A 143 -5.87 -4.80 -11.18
CA GLY A 143 -7.17 -5.48 -11.17
C GLY A 143 -8.35 -4.54 -11.47
N MET A 144 -8.36 -3.35 -10.85
CA MET A 144 -9.42 -2.34 -11.06
C MET A 144 -9.40 -1.77 -12.48
N PHE A 145 -8.22 -1.49 -13.05
CA PHE A 145 -8.13 -1.03 -14.44
C PHE A 145 -8.51 -2.12 -15.43
N SER A 146 -8.15 -3.37 -15.18
CA SER A 146 -8.58 -4.50 -16.02
C SER A 146 -10.10 -4.64 -16.04
N ALA A 147 -10.76 -4.52 -14.88
CA ALA A 147 -12.21 -4.53 -14.79
C ALA A 147 -12.86 -3.30 -15.45
N THR A 148 -12.23 -2.12 -15.34
CA THR A 148 -12.66 -0.90 -16.05
C THR A 148 -12.63 -1.12 -17.57
N LEU A 149 -11.54 -1.68 -18.11
CA LEU A 149 -11.41 -1.95 -19.54
C LEU A 149 -12.46 -2.96 -20.02
N LEU A 150 -12.76 -3.99 -19.23
CA LEU A 150 -13.85 -4.93 -19.50
C LEU A 150 -15.21 -4.20 -19.58
N GLY A 151 -15.50 -3.30 -18.63
CA GLY A 151 -16.71 -2.47 -18.68
C GLY A 151 -16.77 -1.56 -19.92
N LEU A 152 -15.65 -0.92 -20.28
CA LEU A 152 -15.55 -0.03 -21.44
C LEU A 152 -15.74 -0.76 -22.78
N THR A 153 -15.24 -1.98 -22.93
CA THR A 153 -15.51 -2.78 -24.15
C THR A 153 -17.00 -3.05 -24.38
N ASN A 154 -17.80 -2.98 -23.32
CA ASN A 154 -19.24 -3.21 -23.34
C ASN A 154 -20.06 -1.90 -23.26
N ILE A 155 -19.42 -0.74 -23.32
CA ILE A 155 -20.07 0.55 -23.06
C ILE A 155 -21.17 0.87 -24.09
N GLN A 156 -20.98 0.51 -25.36
CA GLN A 156 -21.98 0.74 -26.39
C GLN A 156 -23.22 -0.11 -26.16
N ALA A 157 -23.04 -1.39 -25.79
CA ALA A 157 -24.16 -2.28 -25.48
C ALA A 157 -24.92 -1.81 -24.23
N LEU A 158 -24.20 -1.28 -23.23
CA LEU A 158 -24.80 -0.64 -22.06
C LEU A 158 -25.59 0.61 -22.44
N TRP A 159 -25.01 1.49 -23.26
CA TRP A 159 -25.65 2.72 -23.72
C TRP A 159 -26.97 2.44 -24.46
N ASN A 160 -26.95 1.50 -25.40
CA ASN A 160 -28.13 1.09 -26.15
C ASN A 160 -29.22 0.54 -25.23
N ARG A 161 -28.87 -0.34 -24.27
CA ARG A 161 -29.84 -0.87 -23.29
C ARG A 161 -30.46 0.20 -22.40
N ILE A 162 -29.74 1.29 -22.12
CA ILE A 162 -30.26 2.40 -21.31
C ILE A 162 -31.26 3.25 -22.12
N TRP A 163 -30.99 3.48 -23.41
CA TRP A 163 -31.69 4.50 -24.21
C TRP A 163 -32.62 4.01 -25.32
N GLU A 164 -32.57 2.75 -25.76
CA GLU A 164 -33.35 2.28 -26.93
C GLU A 164 -34.83 1.94 -26.65
N GLN A 165 -35.28 1.86 -25.40
CA GLN A 165 -36.70 1.61 -25.08
C GLN A 165 -37.27 2.75 -24.23
N ASP A 166 -38.55 3.11 -24.41
CA ASP A 166 -39.18 4.19 -23.63
C ASP A 166 -39.63 3.74 -22.23
N SER A 167 -39.95 2.46 -22.03
CA SER A 167 -40.42 1.93 -20.74
C SER A 167 -39.27 1.76 -19.74
N PHE A 168 -39.51 2.06 -18.47
CA PHE A 168 -38.57 1.73 -17.38
C PHE A 168 -38.65 0.25 -17.04
N ASP A 169 -37.56 -0.50 -17.24
CA ASP A 169 -37.49 -1.93 -16.97
C ASP A 169 -36.27 -2.30 -16.10
N PHE A 170 -36.24 -3.54 -15.61
CA PHE A 170 -35.11 -4.04 -14.81
C PHE A 170 -33.78 -4.08 -15.57
N ASN A 171 -33.80 -4.13 -16.91
CA ASN A 171 -32.57 -4.19 -17.70
C ASN A 171 -31.86 -2.83 -17.73
N LYS A 172 -32.61 -1.73 -17.77
CA LYS A 172 -32.08 -0.37 -17.62
C LYS A 172 -31.44 -0.15 -16.26
N ILE A 173 -32.09 -0.61 -15.18
CA ILE A 173 -31.52 -0.53 -13.83
C ILE A 173 -30.19 -1.28 -13.77
N LYS A 174 -30.13 -2.52 -14.30
CA LYS A 174 -28.90 -3.31 -14.37
C LYS A 174 -27.80 -2.60 -15.17
N ALA A 175 -28.13 -2.06 -16.35
CA ALA A 175 -27.16 -1.35 -17.19
C ALA A 175 -26.61 -0.09 -16.51
N GLY A 176 -27.48 0.70 -15.85
CA GLY A 176 -27.07 1.85 -15.05
C GLY A 176 -26.17 1.45 -13.87
N PHE A 177 -26.51 0.37 -13.15
CA PHE A 177 -25.68 -0.15 -12.07
C PHE A 177 -24.29 -0.60 -12.56
N ILE A 178 -24.21 -1.29 -13.70
CA ILE A 178 -22.94 -1.71 -14.31
C ILE A 178 -22.09 -0.51 -14.75
N PHE A 179 -22.72 0.53 -15.32
CA PHE A 179 -22.04 1.78 -15.66
C PHE A 179 -21.43 2.45 -14.41
N LEU A 180 -22.22 2.58 -13.33
CA LEU A 180 -21.76 3.14 -12.06
C LEU A 180 -20.64 2.31 -11.43
N MET A 181 -20.74 0.99 -11.48
CA MET A 181 -19.68 0.07 -11.02
C MET A 181 -18.40 0.26 -11.83
N THR A 182 -18.49 0.37 -13.16
CA THR A 182 -17.33 0.60 -14.04
C THR A 182 -16.66 1.94 -13.74
N PHE A 183 -17.44 3.01 -13.58
CA PHE A 183 -16.92 4.32 -13.22
C PHE A 183 -16.28 4.33 -11.83
N SER A 184 -16.92 3.68 -10.85
CA SER A 184 -16.36 3.53 -9.50
C SER A 184 -15.02 2.77 -9.53
N GLN A 185 -14.91 1.70 -10.31
CA GLN A 185 -13.65 0.96 -10.46
C GLN A 185 -12.55 1.82 -11.06
N PHE A 186 -12.85 2.65 -12.06
CA PHE A 186 -11.88 3.59 -12.62
C PHE A 186 -11.33 4.54 -11.55
N LEU A 187 -12.21 5.18 -10.78
CA LEU A 187 -11.82 6.12 -9.72
C LEU A 187 -11.00 5.44 -8.62
N ASN A 188 -11.42 4.25 -8.18
CA ASN A 188 -10.69 3.48 -7.17
C ASN A 188 -9.34 2.98 -7.70
N GLY A 189 -9.27 2.53 -8.96
CA GLY A 189 -8.04 2.12 -9.63
C GLY A 189 -7.03 3.26 -9.73
N PHE A 190 -7.51 4.47 -10.07
CA PHE A 190 -6.70 5.68 -10.08
C PHE A 190 -6.23 6.08 -8.68
N GLY A 191 -7.10 6.02 -7.67
CA GLY A 191 -6.74 6.28 -6.28
C GLY A 191 -5.65 5.33 -5.77
N LEU A 192 -5.77 4.04 -6.05
CA LEU A 192 -4.74 3.04 -5.70
C LEU A 192 -3.44 3.25 -6.47
N TYR A 193 -3.51 3.60 -7.77
CA TYR A 193 -2.33 3.93 -8.58
C TYR A 193 -1.58 5.13 -8.01
N TYR A 194 -2.30 6.21 -7.71
CA TYR A 194 -1.72 7.41 -7.12
C TYR A 194 -1.06 7.10 -5.77
N PHE A 195 -1.74 6.32 -4.92
CA PHE A 195 -1.19 5.93 -3.63
C PHE A 195 0.05 5.01 -3.78
N PHE A 196 0.03 4.08 -4.73
CA PHE A 196 1.19 3.27 -5.09
C PHE A 196 2.37 4.15 -5.48
N TRP A 197 2.16 5.10 -6.39
CA TRP A 197 3.22 5.94 -6.93
C TRP A 197 3.86 6.81 -5.86
N ASN A 198 3.07 7.39 -4.95
CA ASN A 198 3.60 8.15 -3.82
C ASN A 198 4.49 7.30 -2.92
N ASN A 199 4.06 6.09 -2.54
CA ASN A 199 4.88 5.18 -1.73
C ASN A 199 6.12 4.69 -2.48
N PHE A 200 6.00 4.48 -3.80
CA PHE A 200 7.11 4.03 -4.63
C PHE A 200 8.21 5.10 -4.70
N LYS A 201 7.84 6.37 -4.87
CA LYS A 201 8.78 7.51 -4.79
C LYS A 201 9.52 7.53 -3.46
N LEU A 202 8.83 7.31 -2.34
CA LEU A 202 9.47 7.26 -1.01
C LEU A 202 10.47 6.10 -0.90
N ILE A 203 10.13 4.91 -1.40
CA ILE A 203 11.09 3.80 -1.48
C ILE A 203 12.30 4.14 -2.35
N ALA A 204 12.09 4.77 -3.50
CA ALA A 204 13.15 5.15 -4.43
C ALA A 204 14.22 6.04 -3.77
N VAL A 205 13.85 6.79 -2.74
CA VAL A 205 14.75 7.66 -1.96
C VAL A 205 15.02 7.15 -0.54
N ASN A 206 14.63 5.90 -0.25
CA ASN A 206 14.78 5.23 1.04
C ASN A 206 14.18 5.98 2.22
N ILE A 207 13.01 6.61 2.03
CA ILE A 207 12.21 7.30 3.04
C ILE A 207 10.89 6.53 3.25
N CYS A 208 10.26 6.66 4.42
CA CYS A 208 8.90 6.18 4.65
C CYS A 208 7.89 7.35 4.81
N THR A 209 6.61 7.05 4.82
CA THR A 209 5.55 8.06 4.95
C THR A 209 5.65 8.80 6.29
N LEU A 210 5.96 8.08 7.37
CA LEU A 210 6.14 8.69 8.69
C LEU A 210 7.32 9.66 8.71
N ASP A 211 8.45 9.25 8.10
CA ASP A 211 9.62 10.11 7.91
C ASP A 211 9.25 11.40 7.15
N GLN A 212 8.51 11.29 6.05
CA GLN A 212 8.04 12.44 5.26
C GLN A 212 7.15 13.38 6.10
N ILE A 213 6.22 12.82 6.89
CA ILE A 213 5.35 13.61 7.77
C ILE A 213 6.17 14.36 8.83
N ILE A 214 7.16 13.68 9.45
CA ILE A 214 8.05 14.30 10.45
C ILE A 214 8.82 15.46 9.83
N LEU A 215 9.41 15.26 8.65
CA LEU A 215 10.11 16.32 7.92
C LEU A 215 9.20 17.52 7.62
N ASN A 216 7.98 17.28 7.14
CA ASN A 216 7.02 18.34 6.83
C ASN A 216 6.68 19.17 8.09
N ILE A 217 6.47 18.51 9.23
CA ILE A 217 6.20 19.17 10.51
C ILE A 217 7.40 19.99 10.97
N GLU A 218 8.63 19.49 10.80
CA GLU A 218 9.86 20.19 11.17
C GLU A 218 10.07 21.46 10.33
N VAL A 219 9.85 21.36 9.02
CA VAL A 219 9.90 22.49 8.08
C VAL A 219 8.87 23.55 8.45
N GLN A 220 7.61 23.15 8.67
CA GLN A 220 6.53 24.08 9.03
C GLN A 220 6.81 24.81 10.36
N ASN A 221 7.36 24.12 11.35
CA ASN A 221 7.60 24.68 12.68
C ASN A 221 8.96 25.40 12.80
N LYS A 222 9.73 25.55 11.71
CA LYS A 222 11.12 26.08 11.70
C LYS A 222 12.02 25.43 12.76
N ARG A 223 11.73 24.17 13.14
CA ARG A 223 12.51 23.45 14.15
C ARG A 223 13.71 22.83 13.44
N LYS A 224 14.93 23.30 13.74
CA LYS A 224 16.20 22.69 13.29
C LYS A 224 16.48 21.39 14.05
N TYR A 225 15.68 20.34 13.84
CA TYR A 225 16.06 19.00 14.26
C TYR A 225 16.56 18.25 13.03
N HIS A 226 17.87 18.34 12.79
CA HIS A 226 18.57 17.73 11.67
C HIS A 226 18.57 16.20 11.78
N THR A 227 17.46 15.52 11.50
CA THR A 227 17.58 14.16 10.97
C THR A 227 17.59 14.29 9.46
N ASP A 228 18.79 14.52 8.94
CA ASP A 228 19.05 14.43 7.52
C ASP A 228 18.76 12.99 7.07
N LEU A 229 17.61 12.80 6.41
CA LEU A 229 17.21 11.50 5.86
C LEU A 229 17.89 11.19 4.52
N THR A 230 18.45 12.20 3.87
CA THR A 230 19.17 12.07 2.60
C THR A 230 20.47 11.26 2.73
N ILE A 231 21.01 11.10 3.95
CA ILE A 231 22.09 10.15 4.22
C ILE A 231 21.74 8.70 3.87
N TYR A 232 20.45 8.33 3.96
CA TYR A 232 19.97 6.96 3.67
C TYR A 232 19.66 6.76 2.18
N ASN A 233 19.61 7.84 1.40
CA ASN A 233 19.40 7.76 -0.05
C ASN A 233 20.73 7.46 -0.75
N LEU A 234 20.98 6.18 -1.03
CA LEU A 234 22.20 5.68 -1.68
C LEU A 234 22.04 5.47 -3.20
N GLY A 235 21.01 6.09 -3.79
CA GLY A 235 20.68 5.98 -5.21
C GLY A 235 19.54 5.01 -5.47
N PHE A 236 18.78 5.27 -6.54
CA PHE A 236 17.56 4.55 -6.89
C PHE A 236 17.71 3.02 -6.83
N TRP A 237 18.71 2.47 -7.52
CA TRP A 237 18.90 1.02 -7.59
C TRP A 237 19.27 0.39 -6.26
N TYR A 238 20.12 1.04 -5.46
CA TYR A 238 20.44 0.55 -4.12
C TYR A 238 19.17 0.53 -3.27
N ASN A 239 18.46 1.66 -3.21
CA ASN A 239 17.29 1.81 -2.36
C ASN A 239 16.17 0.85 -2.77
N PHE A 240 15.93 0.70 -4.06
CA PHE A 240 14.93 -0.22 -4.59
C PHE A 240 15.30 -1.68 -4.29
N ASN A 241 16.54 -2.09 -4.58
CA ASN A 241 17.02 -3.45 -4.30
C ASN A 241 17.04 -3.75 -2.80
N PHE A 242 17.26 -2.75 -1.95
CA PHE A 242 17.19 -2.91 -0.49
C PHE A 242 15.83 -3.46 -0.06
N TYR A 243 14.71 -3.01 -0.66
CA TYR A 243 13.37 -3.49 -0.30
C TYR A 243 12.88 -4.66 -1.16
N PHE A 244 13.20 -4.66 -2.45
CA PHE A 244 12.65 -5.63 -3.41
C PHE A 244 13.53 -6.87 -3.63
N GLY A 245 14.79 -6.80 -3.21
CA GLY A 245 15.81 -7.82 -3.44
C GLY A 245 16.50 -7.64 -4.79
N LYS A 246 17.62 -8.36 -4.99
CA LYS A 246 18.44 -8.25 -6.21
C LYS A 246 17.87 -8.97 -7.44
N ASN A 247 16.92 -9.90 -7.25
CA ASN A 247 16.37 -10.70 -8.33
C ASN A 247 15.13 -10.03 -8.94
N PRO A 248 15.19 -9.57 -10.21
CA PRO A 248 14.08 -8.85 -10.84
C PRO A 248 12.83 -9.69 -11.05
N PHE A 249 12.96 -11.01 -11.24
CA PHE A 249 11.82 -11.91 -11.41
C PHE A 249 10.94 -12.00 -10.15
N LEU A 250 11.47 -11.59 -8.99
CA LEU A 250 10.77 -11.64 -7.72
C LEU A 250 10.19 -10.28 -7.31
N TRP A 251 10.39 -9.21 -8.08
CA TRP A 251 9.99 -7.86 -7.67
C TRP A 251 8.48 -7.72 -7.53
N LEU A 252 7.72 -8.27 -8.50
CA LEU A 252 6.26 -8.23 -8.49
C LEU A 252 5.62 -9.41 -7.73
N ILE A 253 6.44 -10.33 -7.22
CA ILE A 253 6.00 -11.49 -6.47
C ILE A 253 6.04 -11.18 -4.95
N PRO A 254 4.99 -11.50 -4.17
CA PRO A 254 4.93 -11.31 -2.72
C PRO A 254 5.86 -12.23 -1.91
N ILE A 255 7.13 -12.33 -2.29
CA ILE A 255 8.17 -13.09 -1.61
C ILE A 255 9.44 -12.25 -1.41
N GLY A 256 10.36 -12.76 -0.62
CA GLY A 256 11.60 -12.08 -0.25
C GLY A 256 11.50 -11.32 1.08
N ARG A 257 12.60 -10.64 1.40
CA ARG A 257 12.79 -9.75 2.55
C ARG A 257 13.73 -8.63 2.13
N PRO A 258 13.71 -7.47 2.81
CA PRO A 258 14.71 -6.45 2.58
C PRO A 258 16.12 -6.96 2.91
N LEU A 259 17.14 -6.34 2.31
CA LEU A 259 18.54 -6.75 2.47
C LEU A 259 19.14 -6.38 3.83
N GLY A 260 18.59 -5.37 4.52
CA GLY A 260 19.07 -4.92 5.83
C GLY A 260 18.31 -5.52 7.01
N ASP A 261 18.95 -5.47 8.18
CA ASP A 261 18.37 -5.90 9.45
C ASP A 261 17.45 -4.84 10.09
N GLY A 262 17.60 -3.57 9.71
CA GLY A 262 16.87 -2.42 10.26
C GLY A 262 17.48 -1.83 11.53
N TYR A 263 18.52 -2.46 12.07
CA TYR A 263 19.29 -1.97 13.21
C TYR A 263 20.50 -1.16 12.74
N HIS A 264 21.11 -1.59 11.64
CA HIS A 264 22.24 -0.94 11.01
C HIS A 264 21.83 -0.45 9.62
N TRP A 265 22.19 0.79 9.31
CA TRP A 265 21.87 1.44 8.04
C TRP A 265 23.15 1.87 7.35
N ASP A 266 23.28 1.51 6.08
CA ASP A 266 24.29 2.10 5.20
C ASP A 266 23.95 3.59 4.99
N LYS A 267 24.97 4.44 5.05
CA LYS A 267 24.85 5.91 5.01
C LYS A 267 25.92 6.52 4.12
N LYS A 268 25.62 7.68 3.52
CA LYS A 268 26.63 8.53 2.89
C LYS A 268 27.65 9.01 3.94
N THR A 269 28.92 9.01 3.58
CA THR A 269 30.06 9.33 4.46
C THR A 269 30.34 10.83 4.65
N SER A 270 29.64 11.76 3.98
CA SER A 270 29.91 13.20 4.16
C SER A 270 28.72 14.15 3.92
N PHE A 271 28.65 15.17 4.77
CA PHE A 271 27.62 16.21 4.97
C PHE A 271 27.52 17.30 3.86
N ARG A 272 28.06 17.09 2.65
CA ARG A 272 28.10 18.14 1.61
C ARG A 272 27.24 17.78 0.39
N GLU A 273 26.42 18.77 0.02
CA GLU A 273 25.47 18.86 -1.11
C GLU A 273 24.14 18.14 -0.92
N MET A 274 23.23 18.78 -0.17
CA MET A 274 22.04 18.08 0.29
C MET A 274 20.91 18.99 0.78
N THR A 275 20.61 20.01 -0.03
CA THR A 275 19.48 20.91 0.22
C THR A 275 18.48 20.93 -0.94
N GLU A 276 18.85 20.48 -2.15
CA GLU A 276 17.94 20.53 -3.31
C GLU A 276 17.14 19.23 -3.51
N THR A 277 17.72 18.06 -3.22
CA THR A 277 17.05 16.77 -3.46
C THR A 277 15.87 16.51 -2.50
N THR A 278 15.98 16.94 -1.24
CA THR A 278 14.90 16.77 -0.24
C THR A 278 13.71 17.65 -0.56
N LEU A 279 13.92 18.87 -1.08
CA LEU A 279 12.85 19.77 -1.49
C LEU A 279 12.13 19.25 -2.74
N GLN A 280 12.86 18.67 -3.70
CA GLN A 280 12.25 18.03 -4.89
C GLN A 280 11.43 16.76 -4.60
N ILE A 281 11.67 16.09 -3.45
CA ILE A 281 10.84 14.95 -3.00
C ILE A 281 9.54 15.43 -2.33
N MET A 282 9.52 16.69 -1.87
CA MET A 282 8.37 17.32 -1.20
C MET A 282 7.39 18.02 -2.17
N GLU A 283 7.77 18.22 -3.44
CA GLU A 283 6.92 18.70 -4.55
C GLU A 283 6.32 17.55 -5.38
#